data_AF-A0A086ZF93-F1
#
_entry.id   AF-A0A086ZF93-F1
#
_cell.length_a   1.000
_cell.length_b   1.000
_cell.length_c   1.000
_cell.angle_alpha   90.00
_cell.angle_beta   90.00
_cell.angle_gamma   90.00
#
_symmetry.space_group_name_H-M   'P 1'
#
loop_
_entity.id
_entity.type
_entity.pdbx_description
1 polymer ?
#
loop_
_entity_poly.entity_id
_entity_poly.type
_entity_poly.pdbx_seq_one_letter_code
_entity_poly.pdbx_strand_id
1 'polypeptide(L)'
;MTRRKQTKTGARRTRIISLRVNEDEVRELAGLAEQRGVTLSRFLIEAAKQAGDIDKARQDAEQGPVVRELQRIRTEIWRLVRSRKRAWWRR
;
A
#
# COMPACT_ATOMS: atom_id res chain seq x y z
N MET A 1 -27.34 -10.34 -32.82
CA MET A 1 -26.80 -9.42 -31.80
C MET A 1 -25.45 -9.94 -31.31
N THR A 2 -24.35 -9.30 -31.69
CA THR A 2 -22.98 -9.74 -31.36
C THR A 2 -22.59 -9.27 -29.96
N ARG A 3 -22.47 -10.22 -29.02
CA ARG A 3 -22.06 -9.99 -27.62
C ARG A 3 -20.62 -9.45 -27.61
N ARG A 4 -20.46 -8.14 -27.40
CA ARG A 4 -19.17 -7.45 -27.27
C ARG A 4 -18.37 -8.14 -26.15
N LYS A 5 -17.29 -8.85 -26.50
CA LYS A 5 -16.41 -9.48 -25.51
C LYS A 5 -15.77 -8.36 -24.70
N GLN A 6 -16.15 -8.23 -23.42
CA GLN A 6 -15.44 -7.38 -22.47
C GLN A 6 -13.98 -7.83 -22.45
N THR A 7 -13.09 -6.98 -22.95
CA THR A 7 -11.65 -7.13 -22.85
C THR A 7 -11.31 -7.18 -21.36
N LYS A 8 -10.86 -8.35 -20.89
CA LYS A 8 -10.43 -8.53 -19.49
C LYS A 8 -9.11 -7.79 -19.30
N THR A 9 -9.18 -6.51 -18.97
CA THR A 9 -8.00 -5.73 -18.59
C THR A 9 -7.64 -6.09 -17.15
N GLY A 10 -6.48 -6.73 -16.94
CA GLY A 10 -5.94 -7.01 -15.61
C GLY A 10 -4.99 -8.21 -15.56
N ALA A 11 -4.05 -8.18 -14.60
CA ALA A 11 -3.15 -9.29 -14.34
C ALA A 11 -3.92 -10.56 -13.96
N ARG A 12 -3.44 -11.72 -14.42
CA ARG A 12 -4.06 -13.02 -14.12
C ARG A 12 -3.93 -13.31 -12.63
N ARG A 13 -5.05 -13.68 -11.99
CA ARG A 13 -5.05 -14.14 -10.59
C ARG A 13 -4.36 -15.51 -10.51
N THR A 14 -3.37 -15.65 -9.63
CA THR A 14 -2.58 -16.88 -9.46
C THR A 14 -2.83 -17.58 -8.12
N ARG A 15 -3.59 -16.96 -7.21
CA ARG A 15 -3.84 -17.45 -5.85
C ARG A 15 -5.34 -17.41 -5.54
N ILE A 16 -5.78 -18.39 -4.77
CA ILE A 16 -7.14 -18.48 -4.20
C ILE A 16 -7.00 -18.31 -2.69
N ILE A 17 -7.81 -17.43 -2.12
CA ILE A 17 -7.86 -17.18 -0.68
C ILE A 17 -9.30 -17.45 -0.26
N SER A 18 -9.47 -18.30 0.75
CA SER A 18 -10.77 -18.59 1.36
C SER A 18 -10.96 -17.71 2.58
N LEU A 19 -12.05 -16.95 2.62
CA LEU A 19 -12.42 -16.11 3.74
C LEU A 19 -13.61 -16.74 4.46
N ARG A 20 -13.55 -16.78 5.80
CA ARG A 20 -14.73 -17.10 6.62
C ARG A 20 -15.40 -15.79 6.99
N VAL A 21 -16.66 -15.68 6.66
CA VAL A 21 -17.51 -14.50 6.84
C VAL A 21 -18.91 -15.01 7.18
N ASN A 22 -19.66 -14.24 7.96
CA ASN A 22 -21.03 -14.59 8.27
C ASN A 22 -21.93 -14.42 7.03
N GLU A 23 -23.08 -15.10 7.01
CA GLU A 23 -23.99 -15.08 5.87
C GLU A 23 -24.52 -13.68 5.56
N ASP A 24 -24.82 -12.89 6.60
CA ASP A 24 -25.28 -11.50 6.45
C ASP A 24 -24.20 -10.63 5.79
N GLU A 25 -22.94 -10.76 6.21
CA GLU A 25 -21.80 -10.03 5.62
C GLU A 25 -21.59 -10.42 4.16
N VAL A 26 -21.75 -11.71 3.81
CA VAL A 26 -21.66 -12.17 2.43
C VAL A 26 -22.75 -11.54 1.56
N ARG A 27 -23.98 -11.42 2.08
CA ARG A 27 -25.10 -10.78 1.36
C ARG A 27 -24.86 -9.29 1.15
N GLU A 28 -24.40 -8.58 2.18
CA GLU A 28 -24.05 -7.17 2.05
C GLU A 28 -22.94 -6.95 1.03
N LEU A 29 -21.84 -7.73 1.10
CA LEU A 29 -20.72 -7.63 0.17
C LEU A 29 -21.15 -7.95 -1.27
N ALA A 30 -22.05 -8.92 -1.45
CA ALA A 30 -22.61 -9.24 -2.77
C ALA A 30 -23.45 -8.08 -3.32
N GLY A 31 -24.31 -7.46 -2.48
CA GLY A 31 -25.10 -6.29 -2.87
C GLY A 31 -24.23 -5.09 -3.25
N LEU A 32 -23.16 -4.82 -2.50
CA LEU A 32 -22.21 -3.74 -2.82
C LEU A 32 -21.45 -4.00 -4.13
N ALA A 33 -21.07 -5.25 -4.40
CA ALA A 33 -20.44 -5.63 -5.66
C ALA A 33 -21.40 -5.46 -6.85
N GLU A 34 -22.67 -5.85 -6.67
CA GLU A 34 -23.72 -5.71 -7.67
C GLU A 34 -24.02 -4.23 -7.98
N GLN A 35 -24.16 -3.38 -6.97
CA GLN A 35 -24.34 -1.93 -7.13
C GLN A 35 -23.20 -1.28 -7.94
N ARG A 36 -21.96 -1.79 -7.78
CA ARG A 36 -20.79 -1.36 -8.57
C ARG A 36 -20.68 -2.03 -9.95
N GLY A 37 -21.55 -2.98 -10.28
CA GLY A 37 -21.51 -3.73 -11.54
C GLY A 37 -20.26 -4.60 -11.71
N VAL A 38 -19.68 -5.07 -10.60
CA VAL A 38 -18.46 -5.90 -10.60
C VAL A 38 -18.69 -7.23 -9.90
N THR A 39 -17.83 -8.22 -10.17
CA THR A 39 -17.89 -9.49 -9.44
C THR A 39 -17.43 -9.32 -8.00
N LEU A 40 -18.01 -10.09 -7.08
CA LEU A 40 -17.63 -10.10 -5.65
C LEU A 40 -16.12 -10.25 -5.46
N SER A 41 -15.47 -11.17 -6.17
CA SER A 41 -14.01 -11.33 -6.09
C SER A 41 -13.23 -10.10 -6.55
N ARG A 42 -13.73 -9.35 -7.54
CA ARG A 42 -13.09 -8.10 -7.96
C ARG A 42 -13.30 -7.01 -6.91
N PHE A 43 -14.52 -6.89 -6.40
CA PHE A 43 -14.86 -5.95 -5.34
C PHE A 43 -13.94 -6.12 -4.12
N LEU A 44 -13.79 -7.36 -3.62
CA LEU A 44 -12.95 -7.67 -2.46
C LEU A 44 -11.47 -7.37 -2.71
N ILE A 45 -10.94 -7.69 -3.89
CA ILE A 45 -9.54 -7.39 -4.22
C ILE A 45 -9.27 -5.89 -4.26
N GLU A 46 -10.17 -5.11 -4.86
CA GLU A 46 -10.01 -3.66 -4.92
C GLU A 46 -10.16 -3.02 -3.54
N ALA A 47 -11.09 -3.49 -2.71
CA ALA A 47 -11.22 -3.05 -1.33
C ALA A 47 -9.96 -3.37 -0.49
N ALA A 48 -9.41 -4.58 -0.62
CA ALA A 48 -8.20 -4.99 0.09
C ALA A 48 -6.97 -4.16 -0.33
N LYS A 49 -6.83 -3.85 -1.62
CA LYS A 49 -5.78 -2.94 -2.10
C LYS A 49 -5.94 -1.55 -1.51
N GLN A 50 -7.15 -1.00 -1.56
CA GLN A 50 -7.44 0.33 -1.05
C GLN A 50 -7.17 0.42 0.46
N ALA A 51 -7.53 -0.62 1.23
CA ALA A 51 -7.18 -0.71 2.65
C ALA A 51 -5.65 -0.73 2.86
N GLY A 52 -4.92 -1.54 2.09
CA GLY A 52 -3.46 -1.59 2.16
C GLY A 52 -2.78 -0.26 1.79
N ASP A 53 -3.31 0.47 0.83
CA ASP A 53 -2.81 1.80 0.45
C ASP A 53 -3.05 2.82 1.57
N ILE A 54 -4.20 2.76 2.25
CA ILE A 54 -4.51 3.61 3.40
C ILE A 54 -3.59 3.29 4.58
N ASP A 55 -3.39 2.01 4.90
CA ASP A 55 -2.49 1.58 5.97
C ASP A 55 -1.06 2.03 5.71
N LYS A 56 -0.60 1.89 4.47
CA LYS A 56 0.72 2.37 4.07
C LYS A 56 0.84 3.89 4.21
N ALA A 57 -0.15 4.64 3.74
CA ALA A 57 -0.15 6.10 3.86
C ALA A 57 -0.15 6.56 5.33
N ARG A 58 -0.89 5.86 6.20
CA ARG A 58 -0.88 6.07 7.65
C ARG A 58 0.49 5.79 8.24
N GLN A 59 1.08 4.63 7.91
CA GLN A 59 2.41 4.27 8.39
C GLN A 59 3.47 5.28 7.95
N ASP A 60 3.40 5.75 6.70
CA ASP A 60 4.31 6.78 6.18
C ASP A 60 4.12 8.13 6.89
N ALA A 61 2.88 8.48 7.27
CA ALA A 61 2.59 9.69 8.03
C ALA A 61 3.11 9.59 9.48
N GLU A 62 2.96 8.42 10.12
CA GLU A 62 3.45 8.17 11.48
C GLU A 62 4.99 8.07 11.53
N GLN A 63 5.61 7.39 10.55
CA GLN A 63 7.05 7.15 10.51
C GLN A 63 7.82 8.28 9.82
N GLY A 64 7.17 9.07 8.97
CA GLY A 64 7.78 10.16 8.22
C GLY A 64 8.58 11.14 9.08
N PRO A 65 8.04 11.66 10.20
CA PRO A 65 8.77 12.54 11.11
C PRO A 65 10.01 11.87 11.72
N VAL A 66 9.87 10.63 12.19
CA VAL A 66 10.97 9.86 12.80
C VAL A 66 12.09 9.61 11.79
N VAL A 67 11.74 9.16 10.59
CA VAL A 67 12.71 8.90 9.51
C VAL A 67 13.42 10.20 9.10
N ARG A 68 12.70 11.32 9.00
CA ARG A 68 13.30 12.63 8.70
C ARG A 68 14.30 13.07 9.77
N GLU A 69 13.97 12.89 11.04
CA GLU A 69 14.87 13.27 12.13
C GLU A 69 16.12 12.36 12.17
N LEU A 70 15.96 11.05 11.96
CA LEU A 70 17.10 10.14 11.84
C LEU A 70 18.01 10.52 10.65
N GLN A 71 17.43 10.90 9.51
CA GLN A 71 18.18 11.37 8.34
C GLN A 71 18.95 12.67 8.61
N ARG A 72 18.33 13.59 9.37
CA ARG A 72 18.98 14.83 9.83
C ARG A 72 20.17 14.51 10.74
N ILE A 73 19.96 13.70 11.79
CA ILE A 73 20.99 13.28 12.73
C ILE A 73 22.15 12.61 12.00
N ARG A 74 21.86 11.67 11.08
CA ARG A 74 22.87 11.00 10.25
C ARG A 74 23.73 11.99 9.47
N THR A 75 23.10 12.99 8.85
CA THR A 75 23.78 14.03 8.08
C THR A 75 24.63 14.95 8.97
N GLU A 76 24.17 15.25 10.18
CA GLU A 76 24.88 16.01 11.20
C GLU A 76 26.17 15.28 11.62
N ILE A 77 26.05 14.01 12.00
CA ILE A 77 27.18 13.15 12.39
C ILE A 77 28.21 13.10 11.26
N TRP A 78 27.77 12.89 10.02
CA TRP A 78 28.67 12.83 8.88
C TRP A 78 29.45 14.15 8.67
N ARG A 79 28.77 15.30 8.82
CA ARG A 79 29.42 16.63 8.76
C ARG A 79 30.48 16.78 9.85
N LEU A 80 30.18 16.38 11.09
CA LEU A 80 31.11 16.46 12.22
C LEU A 80 32.36 15.60 11.99
N VAL A 81 32.17 14.33 11.60
CA VAL A 81 33.27 13.40 11.30
C VAL A 81 34.15 13.95 10.18
N ARG A 82 33.56 14.45 9.09
CA ARG A 82 34.30 15.01 7.94
C ARG A 82 35.09 16.26 8.33
N SER A 83 34.53 17.13 9.16
CA SER A 83 35.20 18.34 9.63
C SER A 83 36.36 18.01 10.56
N ARG A 84 36.18 17.06 11.48
CA ARG A 84 37.26 16.58 12.37
C ARG A 84 38.41 15.93 11.60
N LYS A 85 38.10 15.09 10.60
CA LYS A 85 39.12 14.51 9.71
C LYS A 85 39.93 15.61 9.03
N ARG A 86 39.28 16.61 8.42
CA ARG A 86 39.97 17.73 7.75
C ARG A 86 40.80 18.60 8.68
N ALA A 87 40.39 18.79 9.93
CA ALA A 87 41.17 19.53 10.91
C ALA A 87 42.46 18.78 11.30
N TRP A 88 42.42 17.45 11.33
CA TRP A 88 43.58 16.61 11.60
C TRP A 88 44.61 16.65 10.45
N TRP A 89 44.16 16.66 9.19
CA TRP A 89 45.05 16.77 8.01
C TRP A 89 45.71 18.14 7.82
N ARG A 90 45.28 19.18 8.54
CA ARG A 90 45.87 20.54 8.47
C ARG A 90 46.86 20.84 9.60
N ARG A 91 47.09 19.88 10.48
CA ARG A 91 47.98 19.98 11.64
C ARG A 91 49.18 19.07 11.39
#